data_AF-A0A735Z0M5-F1
#
_entry.id   AF-A0A735Z0M5-F1
#
_cell.length_a   1.000
_cell.length_b   1.000
_cell.length_c   1.000
_cell.angle_alpha   90.00
_cell.angle_beta   90.00
_cell.angle_gamma   90.00
#
_symmetry.space_group_name_H-M   'P 1'
#
loop_
_entity.id
_entity.type
_entity.pdbx_description
1 polymer ?
#
loop_
_entity_poly.entity_id
_entity_poly.type
_entity_poly.pdbx_seq_one_letter_code
_entity_poly.pdbx_strand_id
1 'polypeptide(L)'
;MRVSGSASSQDIISRINSKNINNNDSNEVKRIKDALCIESKERILYPQNLSRDNLKQMARYVNNTYVHYSGNCVLLSACLHYNIHHRQDILSSKNTASPTVGLDSAIVDKIIFGHELNQSYCLNSIDEVEKEILNRYDIKRESSFIISAEN
;
A
#
# COMPACT_ATOMS: atom_id res chain seq x y z
N MET A 1 15.18 -0.74 -1.23
CA MET A 1 15.89 0.53 -1.14
C MET A 1 15.55 1.09 0.24
N ARG A 2 16.44 1.79 0.98
CA ARG A 2 16.04 2.40 2.25
C ARG A 2 14.95 3.43 1.96
N VAL A 3 13.75 3.26 2.51
CA VAL A 3 12.71 4.30 2.54
C VAL A 3 13.18 5.33 3.58
N SER A 4 14.09 6.21 3.16
CA SER A 4 14.51 7.36 3.96
C SER A 4 13.38 8.40 3.94
N GLY A 5 12.53 8.34 4.97
CA GLY A 5 11.37 9.23 5.15
C GLY A 5 10.05 8.49 4.92
N SER A 6 9.70 7.54 5.79
CA SER A 6 8.36 6.97 5.75
C SER A 6 7.35 8.02 6.21
N ALA A 7 6.48 8.43 5.30
CA ALA A 7 5.45 9.42 5.60
C ALA A 7 4.61 8.96 6.80
N SER A 8 4.41 9.85 7.77
CA SER A 8 3.57 9.55 8.93
C SER A 8 2.10 9.46 8.50
N SER A 9 1.27 8.83 9.33
CA SER A 9 -0.19 8.79 9.11
C SER A 9 -0.80 10.20 9.03
N GLN A 10 -0.22 11.19 9.72
CA GLN A 10 -0.63 12.59 9.63
C GLN A 10 -0.31 13.22 8.27
N ASP A 11 0.80 12.83 7.65
CA ASP A 11 1.16 13.31 6.31
C ASP A 11 0.22 12.75 5.23
N ILE A 12 -0.28 11.53 5.43
CA ILE A 12 -1.32 10.97 4.55
C ILE A 12 -2.60 11.80 4.67
N ILE A 13 -3.01 12.14 5.90
CA ILE A 13 -4.19 12.98 6.15
C ILE A 13 -4.01 14.39 5.56
N SER A 14 -2.81 14.96 5.63
CA SER A 14 -2.58 16.29 5.06
C SER A 14 -2.64 16.26 3.52
N ARG A 15 -2.05 15.25 2.88
CA ARG A 15 -2.08 15.09 1.41
C ARG A 15 -3.49 14.82 0.88
N ILE A 16 -4.24 13.93 1.53
CA ILE A 16 -5.59 13.55 1.10
C ILE A 16 -6.61 14.69 1.21
N ASN A 17 -6.32 15.68 2.06
CA ASN A 17 -7.14 16.89 2.24
C ASN A 17 -6.54 18.14 1.57
N SER A 18 -5.39 18.00 0.90
CA SER A 18 -4.71 19.14 0.29
C SER A 18 -5.53 19.71 -0.87
N LYS A 19 -5.47 21.03 -1.05
CA LYS A 19 -6.14 21.71 -2.17
C LYS A 19 -5.33 21.69 -3.46
N ASN A 20 -4.08 21.22 -3.40
CA ASN A 20 -3.13 21.24 -4.52
C ASN A 20 -3.23 19.97 -5.39
N ILE A 21 -4.43 19.37 -5.47
CA ILE A 21 -4.69 18.20 -6.30
C ILE A 21 -5.21 18.72 -7.65
N ASN A 22 -4.68 18.17 -8.75
CA ASN A 22 -5.19 18.49 -10.08
C ASN A 22 -6.68 18.12 -10.14
N ASN A 23 -7.53 18.99 -10.71
CA ASN A 23 -8.98 18.76 -10.78
C ASN A 23 -9.34 17.42 -11.45
N ASN A 24 -8.50 16.95 -12.38
CA ASN A 24 -8.69 15.65 -13.04
C ASN A 24 -8.55 14.45 -12.07
N ASP A 25 -7.72 14.59 -11.04
CA ASP A 25 -7.40 13.52 -10.07
C ASP A 25 -8.31 13.59 -8.83
N SER A 26 -9.07 14.69 -8.68
CA SER A 26 -9.90 14.99 -7.50
C SER A 26 -10.89 13.87 -7.17
N ASN A 27 -11.50 13.27 -8.21
CA ASN A 27 -12.43 12.16 -8.02
C ASN A 27 -11.74 10.90 -7.48
N GLU A 28 -10.53 10.60 -7.92
CA GLU A 28 -9.76 9.46 -7.43
C GLU A 28 -9.30 9.68 -5.99
N VAL A 29 -8.77 10.87 -5.68
CA VAL A 29 -8.37 11.20 -4.30
C VAL A 29 -9.58 11.15 -3.36
N LYS A 30 -10.75 11.61 -3.80
CA LYS A 30 -11.99 11.48 -3.02
C LYS A 30 -12.36 10.02 -2.77
N ARG A 31 -12.22 9.14 -3.77
CA ARG A 31 -12.45 7.69 -3.59
C ARG A 31 -11.47 7.08 -2.60
N ILE A 32 -10.19 7.42 -2.68
CA ILE A 32 -9.18 6.99 -1.70
C ILE A 32 -9.58 7.48 -0.32
N LYS A 33 -10.01 8.75 -0.19
CA LYS A 33 -10.44 9.34 1.08
C LYS A 33 -11.64 8.64 1.71
N ASP A 34 -12.65 8.34 0.91
CA ASP A 34 -13.86 7.68 1.38
C ASP A 34 -13.58 6.21 1.77
N ALA A 35 -12.62 5.58 1.11
CA ALA A 35 -12.23 4.19 1.34
C ALA A 35 -11.21 3.98 2.47
N LEU A 36 -10.28 4.91 2.68
CA LEU A 36 -9.13 4.72 3.57
C LEU A 36 -9.50 4.95 5.04
N CYS A 37 -9.16 3.99 5.88
CA CYS A 37 -9.28 4.06 7.33
C CYS A 37 -7.87 4.14 7.94
N ILE A 38 -7.66 5.09 8.85
CA ILE A 38 -6.37 5.33 9.52
C ILE A 38 -6.58 5.16 11.02
N GLU A 39 -5.96 4.13 11.60
CA GLU A 39 -5.91 3.92 13.04
C GLU A 39 -4.63 4.56 13.60
N SER A 40 -4.79 5.54 14.49
CA SER A 40 -3.67 6.30 15.08
C SER A 40 -3.39 5.92 16.53
N LYS A 41 -4.16 5.01 17.13
CA LYS A 41 -3.89 4.54 18.50
C LYS A 41 -2.61 3.74 18.54
N GLU A 42 -1.76 4.06 19.51
CA GLU A 42 -0.53 3.31 19.79
C GLU A 42 -0.89 1.87 20.22
N ARG A 43 -0.29 0.90 19.54
CA ARG A 43 -0.50 -0.55 19.77
C ARG A 43 0.85 -1.24 19.78
N ILE A 44 0.86 -2.46 20.29
CA ILE A 44 2.05 -3.32 20.25
C ILE A 44 2.42 -3.56 18.78
N LEU A 45 3.68 -3.29 18.44
CA LEU A 45 4.21 -3.49 17.11
C LEU A 45 4.39 -4.99 16.82
N TYR A 46 4.24 -5.35 15.54
CA TYR A 46 4.66 -6.66 15.06
C TYR A 46 6.18 -6.85 15.22
N PRO A 47 6.66 -8.09 15.37
CA PRO A 47 8.09 -8.37 15.43
C PRO A 47 8.86 -7.86 14.21
N GLN A 48 10.14 -7.54 14.38
CA GLN A 48 10.99 -7.11 13.27
C GLN A 48 11.14 -8.19 12.18
N ASN A 49 11.27 -9.44 12.59
CA ASN A 49 11.19 -10.60 11.71
C ASN A 49 9.75 -11.11 11.68
N LEU A 50 9.02 -10.77 10.62
CA LEU A 50 7.61 -11.13 10.48
C LEU A 50 7.45 -12.63 10.22
N SER A 51 6.59 -13.28 10.99
CA SER A 51 6.16 -14.65 10.69
C SER A 51 5.10 -14.66 9.59
N ARG A 52 4.90 -15.83 8.98
CA ARG A 52 3.81 -16.06 8.01
C ARG A 52 2.43 -15.74 8.61
N ASP A 53 2.21 -16.04 9.89
CA ASP A 53 0.96 -15.76 10.56
C ASP A 53 0.76 -14.26 10.80
N ASN A 54 1.84 -13.49 11.04
CA ASN A 54 1.75 -12.04 11.09
C ASN A 54 1.33 -11.47 9.73
N LEU A 55 1.93 -11.93 8.63
CA LEU A 55 1.52 -11.49 7.29
C LEU A 55 0.06 -11.81 7.00
N LYS A 56 -0.43 -12.98 7.43
CA LYS A 56 -1.84 -13.36 7.32
C LYS A 56 -2.76 -12.45 8.12
N GLN A 57 -2.34 -12.04 9.32
CA GLN A 57 -3.11 -11.11 10.16
C GLN A 57 -3.15 -9.71 9.54
N MET A 58 -2.00 -9.19 9.10
CA MET A 58 -1.91 -7.87 8.45
C MET A 58 -2.75 -7.83 7.16
N ALA A 59 -2.71 -8.90 6.35
CA ALA A 59 -3.52 -9.03 5.14
C ALA A 59 -5.04 -9.05 5.45
N ARG A 60 -5.46 -9.66 6.56
CA ARG A 60 -6.86 -9.62 7.01
C ARG A 60 -7.26 -8.22 7.49
N TYR A 61 -6.36 -7.53 8.18
CA TYR A 61 -6.63 -6.19 8.70
C TYR A 61 -6.86 -5.17 7.58
N VAL A 62 -6.01 -5.17 6.55
CA VAL A 62 -6.10 -4.17 5.47
C VAL A 62 -7.39 -4.28 4.67
N ASN A 63 -7.93 -5.49 4.53
CA ASN A 63 -9.17 -5.73 3.82
C ASN A 63 -10.37 -5.67 4.77
N ASN A 64 -10.81 -4.45 5.08
CA ASN A 64 -11.97 -4.18 5.92
C ASN A 64 -13.20 -3.82 5.05
N THR A 65 -13.35 -4.50 3.90
CA THR A 65 -14.49 -4.28 3.02
C THR A 65 -15.75 -4.90 3.60
N TYR A 66 -16.90 -4.34 3.22
CA TYR A 66 -18.18 -4.95 3.52
C TYR A 66 -18.34 -6.28 2.77
N VAL A 67 -19.15 -7.18 3.32
CA VAL A 67 -19.58 -8.40 2.62
C VAL A 67 -20.16 -8.00 1.26
N HIS A 68 -19.80 -8.75 0.21
CA HIS A 68 -20.13 -8.50 -1.20
C HIS A 68 -19.30 -7.41 -1.91
N TYR A 69 -18.29 -6.83 -1.25
CA TYR A 69 -17.36 -5.88 -1.87
C TYR A 69 -15.92 -6.40 -1.86
N SER A 70 -15.27 -6.34 -3.02
CA SER A 70 -13.91 -6.87 -3.23
C SER A 70 -12.80 -5.86 -2.88
N GLY A 71 -13.14 -4.57 -2.77
CA GLY A 71 -12.14 -3.50 -2.70
C GLY A 71 -11.34 -3.35 -4.00
N ASN A 72 -10.27 -2.54 -3.98
CA ASN A 72 -9.38 -2.36 -5.12
C ASN A 72 -7.94 -2.77 -4.73
N CYS A 73 -7.30 -3.61 -5.55
CA CYS A 73 -6.01 -4.22 -5.22
C CYS A 73 -4.86 -3.22 -5.11
N VAL A 74 -4.90 -2.11 -5.86
CA VAL A 74 -3.85 -1.07 -5.79
C VAL A 74 -3.85 -0.44 -4.40
N LEU A 75 -5.02 -0.01 -3.91
CA LEU A 75 -5.14 0.58 -2.58
C LEU A 75 -4.86 -0.41 -1.45
N LEU A 76 -5.38 -1.64 -1.56
CA LEU A 76 -5.15 -2.70 -0.56
C LEU A 76 -3.67 -3.06 -0.44
N SER A 77 -2.96 -3.18 -1.57
CA SER A 77 -1.54 -3.53 -1.59
C SER A 77 -0.67 -2.40 -1.03
N ALA A 78 -0.98 -1.14 -1.37
CA ALA A 78 -0.29 0.01 -0.79
C ALA A 78 -0.49 0.11 0.73
N CYS A 79 -1.72 -0.12 1.23
CA CYS A 79 -2.00 -0.16 2.66
C CYS A 79 -1.21 -1.27 3.37
N LEU A 80 -1.18 -2.47 2.79
CA LEU A 80 -0.43 -3.59 3.35
C LEU A 80 1.07 -3.31 3.38
N HIS A 81 1.61 -2.77 2.28
CA HIS A 81 3.02 -2.42 2.19
C HIS A 81 3.42 -1.37 3.23
N TYR A 82 2.60 -0.33 3.40
CA TYR A 82 2.78 0.68 4.44
C TYR A 82 2.76 0.06 5.85
N ASN A 83 1.78 -0.79 6.14
CA ASN A 83 1.66 -1.45 7.44
C ASN A 83 2.85 -2.37 7.73
N ILE A 84 3.31 -3.14 6.74
CA ILE A 84 4.52 -3.97 6.84
C ILE A 84 5.71 -3.08 7.19
N HIS A 85 5.91 -1.98 6.45
CA HIS A 85 7.02 -1.06 6.69
C HIS A 85 7.03 -0.51 8.14
N HIS A 86 5.86 -0.14 8.66
CA HIS A 86 5.72 0.40 10.02
C HIS A 86 5.54 -0.67 11.11
N ARG A 87 5.51 -1.95 10.73
CA ARG A 87 5.25 -3.09 11.65
C ARG A 87 4.00 -2.90 12.50
N GLN A 88 2.95 -2.31 11.91
CA GLN A 88 1.72 -2.01 12.63
C GLN A 88 0.52 -1.97 11.68
N ASP A 89 -0.63 -2.40 12.19
CA ASP A 89 -1.93 -2.31 11.53
C ASP A 89 -2.48 -0.88 11.61
N ILE A 90 -2.07 -0.02 10.67
CA ILE A 90 -2.42 1.41 10.64
C ILE A 90 -3.51 1.65 9.59
N LEU A 91 -3.21 1.30 8.34
CA LEU A 91 -4.06 1.56 7.18
C LEU A 91 -4.93 0.34 6.86
N SER A 92 -6.21 0.58 6.60
CA SER A 92 -7.13 -0.41 6.05
C SER A 92 -8.08 0.25 5.05
N SER A 93 -8.76 -0.55 4.24
CA SER A 93 -9.71 -0.06 3.25
C SER A 93 -11.09 -0.67 3.44
N LYS A 94 -12.10 0.21 3.42
CA LYS A 94 -13.53 -0.14 3.34
C LYS A 94 -14.10 0.19 1.95
N ASN A 95 -13.26 0.15 0.91
CA ASN A 95 -13.61 0.59 -0.44
C ASN A 95 -14.86 -0.15 -0.98
N THR A 96 -15.88 0.61 -1.36
CA THR A 96 -17.09 0.10 -2.03
C THR A 96 -17.14 0.46 -3.52
N ALA A 97 -16.14 1.18 -4.03
CA ALA A 97 -16.04 1.54 -5.44
C ALA A 97 -15.57 0.35 -6.30
N SER A 98 -15.43 0.58 -7.60
CA SER A 98 -15.03 -0.46 -8.56
C SER A 98 -13.69 -1.11 -8.18
N PRO A 99 -13.58 -2.45 -8.27
CA PRO A 99 -12.33 -3.15 -8.04
C PRO A 99 -11.28 -2.93 -9.13
N THR A 100 -11.68 -2.49 -10.33
CA THR A 100 -10.83 -2.47 -11.53
C THR A 100 -10.45 -1.07 -12.02
N VAL A 101 -11.30 -0.05 -11.80
CA VAL A 101 -11.12 1.26 -12.45
C VAL A 101 -11.16 2.43 -11.48
N GLY A 102 -10.43 3.49 -11.86
CA GLY A 102 -10.44 4.81 -11.21
C GLY A 102 -9.76 4.84 -9.84
N LEU A 103 -8.68 4.06 -9.72
CA LEU A 103 -7.63 4.19 -8.72
C LEU A 103 -6.29 3.88 -9.39
N ASP A 104 -5.61 4.92 -9.86
CA ASP A 104 -4.26 4.82 -10.39
C ASP A 104 -3.22 4.63 -9.26
N SER A 105 -2.32 3.68 -9.47
CA SER A 105 -1.14 3.43 -8.63
C SER A 105 -0.31 4.68 -8.35
N ALA A 106 -0.09 5.55 -9.34
CA ALA A 106 0.71 6.75 -9.14
C ALA A 106 0.05 7.73 -8.15
N ILE A 107 -1.28 7.87 -8.21
CA ILE A 107 -2.05 8.69 -7.28
C ILE A 107 -2.07 8.05 -5.88
N VAL A 108 -2.31 6.74 -5.80
CA VAL A 108 -2.28 6.00 -4.53
C VAL A 108 -0.93 6.13 -3.85
N ASP A 109 0.17 5.96 -4.58
CA ASP A 109 1.52 6.08 -4.04
C ASP A 109 1.83 7.48 -3.52
N LYS A 110 1.47 8.52 -4.29
CA LYS A 110 1.61 9.92 -3.84
C LYS A 110 0.82 10.19 -2.55
N ILE A 111 -0.37 9.64 -2.40
CA ILE A 111 -1.16 9.82 -1.17
C ILE A 111 -0.54 9.06 0.00
N ILE A 112 -0.25 7.76 -0.17
CA ILE A 112 0.20 6.87 0.91
C ILE A 112 1.67 7.10 1.28
N PHE A 113 2.56 7.13 0.30
CA PHE A 113 4.02 7.22 0.49
C PHE A 113 4.57 8.64 0.31
N GLY A 114 3.78 9.57 -0.25
CA GLY A 114 4.19 10.96 -0.50
C GLY A 114 4.91 11.17 -1.83
N HIS A 115 5.19 10.10 -2.58
CA HIS A 115 5.85 10.09 -3.88
C HIS A 115 5.50 8.79 -4.61
N GLU A 116 5.68 8.77 -5.93
CA GLU A 116 5.57 7.53 -6.72
C GLU A 116 6.74 6.59 -6.39
N LEU A 117 6.46 5.30 -6.21
CA LEU A 117 7.51 4.33 -5.94
C LEU A 117 8.29 3.99 -7.21
N ASN A 118 9.63 3.94 -7.10
CA ASN A 118 10.47 3.52 -8.22
C ASN A 118 10.19 2.06 -8.58
N GLN A 119 9.87 1.82 -9.85
CA GLN A 119 9.60 0.49 -10.39
C GLN A 119 10.89 -0.21 -10.84
N SER A 120 10.85 -1.54 -10.93
CA SER A 120 11.88 -2.32 -11.60
C SER A 120 11.73 -2.24 -13.12
N TYR A 121 12.67 -2.84 -13.83
CA TYR A 121 12.42 -3.26 -15.22
C TYR A 121 11.30 -4.30 -15.26
N CYS A 122 10.69 -4.46 -16.44
CA CYS A 122 9.68 -5.49 -16.68
C CYS A 122 10.29 -6.88 -16.51
N LEU A 123 9.54 -7.77 -15.87
CA LEU A 123 9.84 -9.19 -15.70
C LEU A 123 8.74 -9.99 -16.39
N ASN A 124 9.10 -11.11 -17.00
CA ASN A 124 8.22 -11.85 -17.91
C ASN A 124 7.45 -12.99 -17.23
N SER A 125 7.82 -13.34 -15.99
CA SER A 125 7.10 -14.36 -15.22
C SER A 125 7.15 -14.10 -13.72
N ILE A 126 6.24 -14.74 -13.00
CA ILE A 126 6.24 -14.71 -11.53
C ILE A 126 7.49 -15.38 -10.95
N ASP A 127 8.08 -16.35 -11.66
CA ASP A 127 9.34 -16.99 -11.26
C ASP A 127 10.52 -16.01 -11.35
N GLU A 128 10.54 -15.16 -12.38
CA GLU A 128 11.53 -14.07 -12.49
C GLU A 128 11.36 -13.03 -11.38
N VAL A 129 10.12 -12.73 -11.00
CA VAL A 129 9.81 -11.85 -9.85
C VAL A 129 10.34 -12.44 -8.55
N GLU A 130 10.11 -13.73 -8.28
CA GLU A 130 10.64 -14.41 -7.09
C GLU A 130 12.18 -14.34 -7.05
N LYS A 131 12.83 -14.65 -8.18
CA LYS A 131 14.29 -14.58 -8.30
C LYS A 131 14.84 -13.18 -8.03
N GLU A 132 14.20 -12.14 -8.57
CA GLU A 132 14.62 -10.75 -8.36
C GLU A 132 14.42 -10.32 -6.90
N ILE A 133 13.32 -10.73 -6.25
CA ILE A 133 13.09 -10.47 -4.82
C ILE A 133 14.19 -11.10 -3.97
N LEU A 134 14.51 -12.39 -4.21
CA LEU A 134 15.58 -13.09 -3.49
C LEU A 134 16.94 -12.42 -3.69
N ASN A 135 17.24 -11.98 -4.92
CA ASN A 135 18.46 -11.23 -5.24
C ASN A 135 18.56 -9.91 -4.46
N ARG A 136 17.48 -9.11 -4.42
CA ARG A 136 17.45 -7.86 -3.64
C ARG A 136 17.55 -8.11 -2.14
N TYR A 137 16.96 -9.20 -1.64
CA TYR A 137 17.08 -9.60 -0.25
C TYR A 137 18.52 -10.01 0.10
N ASP A 138 19.21 -10.74 -0.77
CA ASP A 138 20.59 -11.15 -0.53
C ASP A 138 21.56 -9.95 -0.50
N ILE A 139 21.45 -9.05 -1.47
CA ILE A 139 22.37 -7.90 -1.62
C ILE A 139 22.07 -6.79 -0.59
N LYS A 140 20.79 -6.47 -0.37
CA LYS A 140 20.38 -5.25 0.35
C LYS A 140 19.43 -5.50 1.53
N ARG A 141 19.04 -6.76 1.78
CA ARG A 141 18.04 -7.15 2.80
C ARG A 141 16.67 -6.48 2.57
N GLU A 142 16.37 -6.12 1.32
CA GLU A 142 15.06 -5.63 0.93
C GLU A 142 14.05 -6.78 0.99
N SER A 143 12.97 -6.62 1.75
CA SER A 143 12.12 -7.75 2.19
C SER A 143 10.61 -7.52 2.04
N SER A 144 10.19 -6.40 1.45
CA SER A 144 8.79 -6.08 1.19
C SER A 144 8.69 -5.33 -0.13
N PHE A 145 7.73 -5.71 -0.98
CA PHE A 145 7.55 -5.20 -2.33
C PHE A 145 6.07 -5.15 -2.69
N ILE A 146 5.70 -4.31 -3.65
CA ILE A 146 4.39 -4.32 -4.32
C ILE A 146 4.63 -4.85 -5.73
N ILE A 147 3.78 -5.78 -6.17
CA ILE A 147 3.89 -6.41 -7.50
C ILE A 147 2.70 -5.96 -8.35
N SER A 148 2.99 -5.41 -9.52
CA SER A 148 2.02 -5.05 -10.55
C SER A 148 2.11 -6.04 -11.71
N ALA A 149 0.98 -6.55 -12.19
CA ALA A 149 0.93 -7.54 -13.27
C ALA A 149 0.00 -7.04 -14.39
N GLU A 150 0.45 -7.16 -15.65
CA GLU A 150 -0.30 -6.70 -16.83
C GLU A 150 -1.15 -7.82 -17.44
N ASN A 151 -0.53 -8.89 -17.99
CA ASN A 151 -1.07 -10.25 -18.26
C ASN A 151 -0.05 -11.07 -19.06
#